data_AF-A0A317KX58-F1
#
_entry.id   AF-A0A317KX58-F1
#
_cell.length_a   1.000
_cell.length_b   1.000
_cell.length_c   1.000
_cell.angle_alpha   90.00
_cell.angle_beta   90.00
_cell.angle_gamma   90.00
#
_symmetry.space_group_name_H-M   'P 1'
#
loop_
_entity.id
_entity.type
_entity.pdbx_description
1 polymer ?
#
loop_
_entity_poly.entity_id
_entity_poly.type
_entity_poly.pdbx_seq_one_letter_code
_entity_poly.pdbx_strand_id
1 'polypeptide(L)'
;MDWREEKLQQLDQLYEGMFDWLMKQYDPETGGFYYARSSVENEDFTPDIESSAQALNILIRHHLLEQMPNPIKGKMVQFFQSKQDVKTGYFYDPHPRMKEDEVMVHRALNYSLNSLKRLGASNRYPLPLSLREAPAYTTSVEAYREKWESIDLRNSWRGCDLLASSTVYIREMPKETQRKFVDAFAAYLAGLQDRQTGLWGEGSVYERISGTFKLHTFYRSYQIPMPNKERIYQSILRCLRQEEAIDMCYIRNPIDLLSYLALDIPEEELKEITSITIENMSRLKRADGAFSRELAHSPKAPNVAQVKEGDYYPNMPEPVQLGMGLVEGDMNATTQATLIRIQLHKLLGVDSKAIIANSEFWNN
;
A
#
# COMPACT_ATOMS: atom_id res chain seq x y z
N MET A 1 -18.53 8.28 -29.19
CA MET A 1 -17.49 7.61 -28.39
C MET A 1 -18.16 7.20 -27.09
N ASP A 2 -18.02 5.95 -26.66
CA ASP A 2 -18.54 5.50 -25.36
C ASP A 2 -17.82 6.30 -24.25
N TRP A 3 -18.55 6.79 -23.24
CA TRP A 3 -17.95 7.56 -22.15
C TRP A 3 -16.90 6.74 -21.40
N ARG A 4 -17.05 5.40 -21.35
CA ARG A 4 -16.06 4.51 -20.74
C ARG A 4 -14.73 4.56 -21.47
N GLU A 5 -14.77 4.45 -22.80
CA GLU A 5 -13.57 4.48 -23.66
C GLU A 5 -12.85 5.82 -23.54
N GLU A 6 -13.60 6.93 -23.59
CA GLU A 6 -13.05 8.27 -23.42
C GLU A 6 -12.36 8.44 -22.06
N LYS A 7 -13.00 7.97 -20.98
CA LYS A 7 -12.44 8.07 -19.61
C LYS A 7 -11.22 7.17 -19.41
N LEU A 8 -11.23 5.95 -19.97
CA LEU A 8 -10.06 5.08 -19.90
C LEU A 8 -8.88 5.64 -20.70
N GLN A 9 -9.13 6.29 -21.84
CA GLN A 9 -8.09 6.99 -22.59
C GLN A 9 -7.51 8.17 -21.79
N GLN A 10 -8.36 8.99 -21.17
CA GLN A 10 -7.93 10.09 -20.29
C GLN A 10 -7.09 9.57 -19.11
N LEU A 11 -7.51 8.46 -18.49
CA LEU A 11 -6.78 7.81 -17.42
C LEU A 11 -5.40 7.33 -17.87
N ASP A 12 -5.31 6.67 -19.03
CA ASP A 12 -4.06 6.11 -19.56
C ASP A 12 -3.05 7.22 -19.95
N GLN A 13 -3.53 8.36 -20.44
CA GLN A 13 -2.69 9.54 -20.72
C GLN A 13 -1.97 10.06 -19.47
N LEU A 14 -2.53 9.88 -18.27
CA LEU A 14 -1.87 10.31 -17.02
C LEU A 14 -0.57 9.54 -16.74
N TYR A 15 -0.28 8.45 -17.45
CA TYR A 15 0.91 7.63 -17.23
C TYR A 15 2.09 8.01 -18.13
N GLU A 16 1.94 9.06 -18.94
CA GLU A 16 3.03 9.58 -19.76
C GLU A 16 4.26 9.96 -18.90
N GLY A 17 5.42 9.44 -19.30
CA GLY A 17 6.71 9.61 -18.61
C GLY A 17 6.90 8.76 -17.35
N MET A 18 5.90 7.98 -16.92
CA MET A 18 6.00 7.20 -15.67
C MET A 18 7.10 6.13 -15.73
N PHE A 19 7.23 5.42 -16.86
CA PHE A 19 8.24 4.35 -16.97
C PHE A 19 9.66 4.90 -17.07
N ASP A 20 9.86 6.02 -17.75
CA ASP A 20 11.15 6.73 -17.75
C ASP A 20 11.53 7.20 -16.34
N TRP A 21 10.55 7.69 -15.59
CA TRP A 21 10.74 8.02 -14.18
C TRP A 21 11.11 6.77 -13.37
N LEU A 22 10.39 5.66 -13.52
CA LEU A 22 10.64 4.42 -12.79
C LEU A 22 12.05 3.87 -13.03
N MET A 23 12.52 3.90 -14.27
CA MET A 23 13.88 3.47 -14.62
C MET A 23 14.95 4.32 -13.91
N LYS A 24 14.74 5.63 -13.79
CA LYS A 24 15.66 6.55 -13.08
C LYS A 24 15.69 6.31 -11.58
N GLN A 25 14.70 5.65 -11.01
CA GLN A 25 14.68 5.27 -9.60
C GLN A 25 15.45 3.98 -9.30
N TYR A 26 15.82 3.21 -10.32
CA TYR A 26 16.55 1.95 -10.12
C TYR A 26 18.02 2.22 -9.83
N ASP A 27 18.53 1.59 -8.77
CA ASP A 27 19.96 1.57 -8.48
C ASP A 27 20.59 0.27 -9.00
N PRO A 28 21.45 0.32 -10.04
CA PRO A 28 22.09 -0.87 -10.59
C PRO A 28 23.11 -1.50 -9.65
N GLU A 29 23.66 -0.75 -8.68
CA GLU A 29 24.65 -1.27 -7.75
C GLU A 29 24.02 -2.23 -6.75
N THR A 30 22.98 -1.78 -6.04
CA THR A 30 22.30 -2.57 -5.02
C THR A 30 21.17 -3.44 -5.58
N GLY A 31 20.53 -3.02 -6.68
CA GLY A 31 19.32 -3.64 -7.21
C GLY A 31 18.02 -3.16 -6.57
N GLY A 32 18.07 -2.14 -5.71
CA GLY A 32 16.89 -1.53 -5.12
C GLY A 32 16.32 -0.36 -5.94
N PHE A 33 15.23 0.22 -5.45
CA PHE A 33 14.65 1.45 -5.99
C PHE A 33 14.57 2.55 -4.94
N TYR A 34 14.80 3.78 -5.38
CA TYR A 34 14.66 5.00 -4.58
C TYR A 34 13.20 5.47 -4.50
N TYR A 35 12.88 6.16 -3.40
CA TYR A 35 11.54 6.68 -3.13
C TYR A 35 11.10 7.80 -4.09
N ALA A 36 11.91 8.84 -4.27
CA ALA A 36 11.63 9.99 -5.12
C ALA A 36 12.87 10.43 -5.91
N ARG A 37 12.75 11.37 -6.86
CA ARG A 37 13.90 11.80 -7.67
C ARG A 37 14.98 12.43 -6.79
N SER A 38 14.57 13.26 -5.83
CA SER A 38 15.48 13.86 -4.85
C SER A 38 16.22 12.85 -3.99
N SER A 39 15.66 11.64 -3.82
CA SER A 39 16.33 10.54 -3.13
C SER A 39 17.47 9.94 -3.95
N VAL A 40 17.40 10.01 -5.28
CA VAL A 40 18.48 9.55 -6.19
C VAL A 40 19.63 10.54 -6.18
N GLU A 41 19.32 11.84 -6.12
CA GLU A 41 20.27 12.94 -6.24
C GLU A 41 21.00 13.29 -4.93
N ASN A 42 20.58 12.72 -3.80
CA ASN A 42 21.15 13.00 -2.48
C ASN A 42 21.73 11.74 -1.85
N GLU A 43 23.04 11.78 -1.56
CA GLU A 43 23.83 10.70 -0.96
C GLU A 43 23.36 10.27 0.44
N ASP A 44 22.55 11.10 1.12
CA ASP A 44 21.95 10.77 2.42
C ASP A 44 20.88 9.66 2.32
N PHE A 45 20.34 9.41 1.12
CA PHE A 45 19.33 8.40 0.89
C PHE A 45 19.91 7.18 0.17
N THR A 46 19.30 6.03 0.44
CA THR A 46 19.63 4.76 -0.20
C THR A 46 18.35 4.06 -0.63
N PRO A 47 18.39 3.14 -1.60
CA PRO A 47 17.23 2.33 -1.94
C PRO A 47 16.68 1.55 -0.74
N ASP A 48 15.37 1.60 -0.56
CA ASP A 48 14.67 1.04 0.59
C ASP A 48 13.74 -0.13 0.21
N ILE A 49 13.34 -0.93 1.20
CA ILE A 49 12.52 -2.13 1.00
C ILE A 49 11.15 -1.78 0.43
N GLU A 50 10.50 -0.74 0.96
CA GLU A 50 9.14 -0.37 0.57
C GLU A 50 9.13 0.12 -0.88
N SER A 51 10.01 1.06 -1.23
CA SER A 51 10.10 1.60 -2.59
C SER A 51 10.46 0.50 -3.60
N SER A 52 11.38 -0.40 -3.26
CA SER A 52 11.75 -1.53 -4.13
C SER A 52 10.62 -2.52 -4.35
N ALA A 53 9.84 -2.84 -3.30
CA ALA A 53 8.70 -3.73 -3.43
C ALA A 53 7.54 -3.07 -4.20
N GLN A 54 7.40 -1.75 -4.07
CA GLN A 54 6.43 -0.93 -4.79
C GLN A 54 6.77 -0.82 -6.28
N ALA A 55 8.04 -0.59 -6.63
CA ALA A 55 8.53 -0.68 -8.00
C ALA A 55 8.25 -2.06 -8.62
N LEU A 56 8.54 -3.14 -7.89
CA LEU A 56 8.20 -4.50 -8.35
C LEU A 56 6.69 -4.69 -8.57
N ASN A 57 5.84 -4.09 -7.74
CA ASN A 57 4.40 -4.10 -7.96
C ASN A 57 4.01 -3.41 -9.27
N ILE A 58 4.63 -2.27 -9.60
CA ILE A 58 4.41 -1.57 -10.87
C ILE A 58 4.80 -2.49 -12.03
N LEU A 59 5.99 -3.09 -11.99
CA LEU A 59 6.46 -4.01 -13.04
C LEU A 59 5.49 -5.18 -13.26
N ILE A 60 5.02 -5.82 -12.18
CA ILE A 60 4.06 -6.93 -12.27
C ILE A 60 2.73 -6.49 -12.88
N ARG A 61 2.21 -5.34 -12.45
CA ARG A 61 0.92 -4.80 -12.90
C ARG A 61 0.90 -4.42 -14.38
N HIS A 62 2.08 -4.20 -14.96
CA HIS A 62 2.25 -3.93 -16.38
C HIS A 62 2.86 -5.11 -17.15
N HIS A 63 2.86 -6.31 -16.56
CA HIS A 63 3.37 -7.54 -17.19
C HIS A 63 4.85 -7.44 -17.62
N LEU A 64 5.66 -6.69 -16.87
CA LEU A 64 7.07 -6.46 -17.15
C LEU A 64 8.00 -7.44 -16.42
N LEU A 65 7.48 -8.21 -15.45
CA LEU A 65 8.32 -9.11 -14.65
C LEU A 65 8.78 -10.34 -15.45
N GLU A 66 7.94 -10.83 -16.36
CA GLU A 66 8.15 -12.07 -17.10
C GLU A 66 9.37 -12.03 -18.03
N GLN A 67 9.70 -10.84 -18.55
CA GLN A 67 10.85 -10.61 -19.43
C GLN A 67 11.97 -9.82 -18.74
N MET A 68 11.91 -9.63 -17.42
CA MET A 68 12.96 -8.97 -16.66
C MET A 68 14.31 -9.67 -16.90
N PRO A 69 15.36 -8.94 -17.33
CA PRO A 69 16.69 -9.53 -17.51
C PRO A 69 17.20 -10.22 -16.25
N ASN A 70 17.76 -11.43 -16.41
CA ASN A 70 18.27 -12.24 -15.30
C ASN A 70 19.26 -11.50 -14.38
N PRO A 71 20.19 -10.66 -14.89
CA PRO A 71 21.07 -9.87 -14.03
C PRO A 71 20.32 -8.91 -13.10
N ILE A 72 19.30 -8.20 -13.62
CA ILE A 72 18.45 -7.28 -12.85
C ILE A 72 17.66 -8.05 -11.81
N LYS A 73 17.02 -9.16 -12.23
CA LYS A 73 16.27 -10.04 -11.32
C LYS A 73 17.14 -10.57 -10.18
N GLY A 74 18.37 -11.00 -10.49
CA GLY A 74 19.34 -11.47 -9.52
C GLY A 74 19.73 -10.38 -8.51
N LYS A 75 19.95 -9.15 -8.98
CA LYS A 75 20.23 -7.98 -8.13
C LYS A 75 19.06 -7.65 -7.19
N MET A 76 17.83 -7.64 -7.68
CA MET A 76 16.64 -7.42 -6.83
C MET A 76 16.49 -8.51 -5.76
N VAL A 77 16.74 -9.78 -6.11
CA VAL A 77 16.74 -10.88 -5.13
C VAL A 77 17.81 -10.65 -4.06
N GLN A 78 19.03 -10.30 -4.48
CA GLN A 78 20.13 -10.00 -3.55
C GLN A 78 19.80 -8.82 -2.65
N PHE A 79 19.18 -7.75 -3.19
CA PHE A 79 18.73 -6.59 -2.43
C PHE A 79 17.83 -7.02 -1.26
N PHE A 80 16.69 -7.66 -1.52
CA PHE A 80 15.78 -8.07 -0.44
C PHE A 80 16.42 -9.06 0.54
N GLN A 81 17.20 -10.02 0.05
CA GLN A 81 17.87 -10.98 0.92
C GLN A 81 18.95 -10.32 1.81
N SER A 82 19.63 -9.29 1.32
CA SER A 82 20.66 -8.57 2.09
C SER A 82 20.08 -7.77 3.25
N LYS A 83 18.80 -7.41 3.17
CA LYS A 83 18.08 -6.69 4.23
C LYS A 83 17.63 -7.60 5.37
N GLN A 84 17.74 -8.92 5.22
CA GLN A 84 17.33 -9.86 6.26
C GLN A 84 18.40 -9.97 7.36
N ASP A 85 17.99 -9.69 8.59
CA ASP A 85 18.85 -9.85 9.76
C ASP A 85 18.94 -11.33 10.18
N VAL A 86 20.17 -11.82 10.35
CA VAL A 86 20.45 -13.22 10.67
C VAL A 86 20.00 -13.64 12.07
N LYS A 87 19.94 -12.69 13.02
CA LYS A 87 19.62 -13.00 14.42
C LYS A 87 18.12 -13.05 14.65
N THR A 88 17.41 -12.10 14.06
CA THR A 88 15.99 -11.87 14.34
C THR A 88 15.06 -12.40 13.23
N GLY A 89 15.60 -12.61 12.02
CA GLY A 89 14.82 -13.05 10.86
C GLY A 89 13.98 -11.95 10.20
N TYR A 90 13.92 -10.75 10.79
CA TYR A 90 13.25 -9.57 10.22
C TYR A 90 14.05 -8.97 9.07
N PHE A 91 13.40 -8.06 8.35
CA PHE A 91 14.00 -7.29 7.26
C PHE A 91 14.07 -5.82 7.66
N TYR A 92 15.25 -5.22 7.51
CA TYR A 92 15.51 -3.84 7.91
C TYR A 92 16.25 -3.05 6.83
N ASP A 93 15.79 -1.83 6.60
CA ASP A 93 16.60 -0.75 6.06
C ASP A 93 17.55 -0.20 7.13
N PRO A 94 18.68 0.41 6.73
CA PRO A 94 19.74 0.81 7.67
C PRO A 94 19.33 1.93 8.64
N HIS A 95 18.19 2.60 8.42
CA HIS A 95 17.74 3.70 9.25
C HIS A 95 17.44 3.25 10.69
N PRO A 96 18.07 3.83 11.73
CA PRO A 96 17.99 3.32 13.10
C PRO A 96 16.56 3.29 13.66
N ARG A 97 15.77 4.33 13.36
CA ARG A 97 14.37 4.48 13.80
C ARG A 97 13.40 3.45 13.21
N MET A 98 13.77 2.75 12.13
CA MET A 98 12.87 1.78 11.52
C MET A 98 12.47 0.67 12.50
N LYS A 99 13.39 0.25 13.36
CA LYS A 99 13.16 -0.82 14.35
C LYS A 99 12.19 -0.43 15.45
N GLU A 100 11.96 0.86 15.63
CA GLU A 100 11.08 1.42 16.65
C GLU A 100 9.63 1.54 16.16
N ASP A 101 9.41 1.50 14.83
CA ASP A 101 8.07 1.49 14.24
C ASP A 101 7.65 0.06 13.87
N GLU A 102 6.84 -0.55 14.73
CA GLU A 102 6.24 -1.87 14.54
C GLU A 102 5.57 -2.03 13.16
N VAL A 103 4.88 -0.99 12.66
CA VAL A 103 4.24 -1.04 11.34
C VAL A 103 5.29 -1.13 10.24
N MET A 104 6.37 -0.36 10.31
CA MET A 104 7.46 -0.44 9.33
C MET A 104 8.12 -1.81 9.34
N VAL A 105 8.40 -2.37 10.52
CA VAL A 105 8.99 -3.72 10.65
C VAL A 105 8.09 -4.78 10.02
N HIS A 106 6.79 -4.76 10.33
CA HIS A 106 5.82 -5.71 9.78
C HIS A 106 5.63 -5.54 8.26
N ARG A 107 5.63 -4.30 7.77
CA ARG A 107 5.54 -4.00 6.34
C ARG A 107 6.77 -4.46 5.59
N ALA A 108 7.98 -4.22 6.11
CA ALA A 108 9.23 -4.65 5.50
C ALA A 108 9.34 -6.18 5.43
N LEU A 109 8.92 -6.89 6.48
CA LEU A 109 8.82 -8.35 6.47
C LEU A 109 7.89 -8.83 5.35
N ASN A 110 6.65 -8.30 5.30
CA ASN A 110 5.69 -8.68 4.27
C ASN A 110 6.14 -8.32 2.85
N TYR A 111 6.69 -7.13 2.63
CA TYR A 111 7.18 -6.70 1.34
C TYR A 111 8.31 -7.59 0.84
N SER A 112 9.32 -7.82 1.69
CA SER A 112 10.48 -8.62 1.31
C SER A 112 10.11 -10.07 0.97
N LEU A 113 9.29 -10.72 1.81
CA LEU A 113 8.87 -12.10 1.57
C LEU A 113 8.03 -12.25 0.29
N ASN A 114 7.08 -11.34 0.07
CA ASN A 114 6.25 -11.37 -1.13
C ASN A 114 7.07 -11.06 -2.39
N SER A 115 7.99 -10.09 -2.33
CA SER A 115 8.88 -9.75 -3.44
C SER A 115 9.79 -10.92 -3.80
N LEU A 116 10.44 -11.54 -2.82
CA LEU A 116 11.28 -12.73 -3.04
C LEU A 116 10.47 -13.85 -3.71
N LYS A 117 9.28 -14.17 -3.17
CA LYS A 117 8.40 -15.18 -3.75
C LYS A 117 8.06 -14.89 -5.21
N ARG A 118 7.71 -13.64 -5.53
CA ARG A 118 7.38 -13.22 -6.91
C ARG A 118 8.58 -13.24 -7.84
N LEU A 119 9.77 -12.99 -7.32
CA LEU A 119 11.03 -13.13 -8.03
C LEU A 119 11.48 -14.60 -8.14
N GLY A 120 10.74 -15.56 -7.58
CA GLY A 120 11.10 -16.99 -7.61
C GLY A 120 12.25 -17.34 -6.65
N ALA A 121 12.43 -16.55 -5.60
CA ALA A 121 13.46 -16.74 -4.58
C ALA A 121 12.84 -16.92 -3.18
N SER A 122 13.68 -17.33 -2.23
CA SER A 122 13.33 -17.47 -0.81
C SER A 122 14.18 -16.53 0.05
N ASN A 123 13.71 -16.28 1.28
CA ASN A 123 14.50 -15.66 2.34
C ASN A 123 15.74 -16.51 2.69
N ARG A 124 16.79 -15.88 3.23
CA ARG A 124 18.06 -16.54 3.57
C ARG A 124 18.05 -17.20 4.95
N TYR A 125 17.40 -16.56 5.91
CA TYR A 125 17.37 -16.96 7.31
C TYR A 125 15.96 -17.32 7.75
N PRO A 126 15.79 -18.14 8.81
CA PRO A 126 14.47 -18.43 9.37
C PRO A 126 13.71 -17.14 9.76
N LEU A 127 12.38 -17.21 9.75
CA LEU A 127 11.50 -16.08 10.06
C LEU A 127 11.34 -15.88 11.58
N PRO A 128 10.87 -14.69 12.03
CA PRO A 128 10.85 -14.33 13.46
C PRO A 128 10.12 -15.33 14.36
N LEU A 129 8.99 -15.91 13.92
CA LEU A 129 8.27 -16.89 14.75
C LEU A 129 9.10 -18.15 14.97
N SER A 130 9.83 -18.60 13.94
CA SER A 130 10.69 -19.78 14.01
C SER A 130 11.92 -19.56 14.89
N LEU A 131 12.41 -18.31 14.98
CA LEU A 131 13.52 -17.90 15.83
C LEU A 131 13.09 -17.54 17.27
N ARG A 132 11.78 -17.50 17.55
CA ARG A 132 11.20 -17.01 18.82
C ARG A 132 11.51 -15.53 19.09
N GLU A 133 11.59 -14.76 18.03
CA GLU A 133 11.85 -13.31 18.03
C GLU A 133 10.57 -12.50 17.75
N ALA A 134 9.45 -13.19 17.47
CA ALA A 134 8.14 -12.56 17.35
C ALA A 134 7.69 -11.96 18.71
N PRO A 135 6.89 -10.87 18.71
CA PRO A 135 6.45 -10.20 19.93
C PRO A 135 5.68 -11.10 20.89
N ALA A 136 5.75 -10.80 22.18
CA ALA A 136 5.08 -11.59 23.23
C ALA A 136 3.57 -11.76 23.02
N TYR A 137 2.89 -10.80 22.38
CA TYR A 137 1.46 -10.92 22.09
C TYR A 137 1.13 -12.06 21.12
N THR A 138 2.11 -12.68 20.44
CA THR A 138 1.86 -13.78 19.49
C THR A 138 1.69 -15.15 20.14
N THR A 139 1.80 -15.26 21.47
CA THR A 139 1.83 -16.55 22.18
C THR A 139 0.46 -17.19 22.36
N SER A 140 -0.62 -16.40 22.44
CA SER A 140 -1.99 -16.91 22.59
C SER A 140 -3.02 -15.92 22.02
N VAL A 141 -4.25 -16.40 21.79
CA VAL A 141 -5.34 -15.56 21.29
C VAL A 141 -5.66 -14.44 22.27
N GLU A 142 -5.59 -14.72 23.56
CA GLU A 142 -5.82 -13.76 24.65
C GLU A 142 -4.78 -12.64 24.62
N ALA A 143 -3.49 -12.98 24.51
CA ALA A 143 -2.42 -11.98 24.43
C ALA A 143 -2.53 -11.11 23.16
N TYR A 144 -2.93 -11.70 22.03
CA TYR A 144 -3.21 -10.95 20.81
C TYR A 144 -4.42 -10.01 20.99
N ARG A 145 -5.47 -10.48 21.67
CA ARG A 145 -6.66 -9.68 21.96
C ARG A 145 -6.35 -8.49 22.85
N GLU A 146 -5.52 -8.66 23.88
CA GLU A 146 -5.02 -7.56 24.71
C GLU A 146 -4.27 -6.52 23.85
N LYS A 147 -3.40 -6.97 22.93
CA LYS A 147 -2.75 -6.06 21.98
C LYS A 147 -3.76 -5.33 21.09
N TRP A 148 -4.76 -6.01 20.54
CA TRP A 148 -5.77 -5.36 19.70
C TRP A 148 -6.56 -4.30 20.48
N GLU A 149 -7.00 -4.64 21.70
CA GLU A 149 -7.75 -3.75 22.58
C GLU A 149 -6.93 -2.53 23.04
N SER A 150 -5.59 -2.64 23.06
CA SER A 150 -4.70 -1.52 23.38
C SER A 150 -4.54 -0.48 22.27
N ILE A 151 -4.96 -0.79 21.03
CA ILE A 151 -4.75 0.08 19.87
C ILE A 151 -5.82 1.17 19.81
N ASP A 152 -5.36 2.41 19.81
CA ASP A 152 -6.20 3.59 19.67
C ASP A 152 -6.67 3.75 18.21
N LEU A 153 -7.97 3.96 18.01
CA LEU A 153 -8.61 4.15 16.70
C LEU A 153 -9.08 5.58 16.43
N ARG A 154 -8.68 6.56 17.26
CA ARG A 154 -9.00 7.99 17.05
C ARG A 154 -8.50 8.52 15.72
N ASN A 155 -7.27 8.14 15.33
CA ASN A 155 -6.83 8.20 13.94
C ASN A 155 -7.05 6.82 13.32
N SER A 156 -8.15 6.66 12.58
CA SER A 156 -8.53 5.37 12.00
C SER A 156 -7.45 4.82 11.05
N TRP A 157 -6.75 5.67 10.30
CA TRP A 157 -5.67 5.22 9.42
C TRP A 157 -4.57 4.49 10.19
N ARG A 158 -3.98 5.13 11.21
CA ARG A 158 -2.85 4.55 11.96
C ARG A 158 -3.29 3.39 12.83
N GLY A 159 -4.41 3.54 13.52
CA GLY A 159 -4.96 2.50 14.39
C GLY A 159 -5.28 1.21 13.62
N CYS A 160 -5.97 1.33 12.48
CA CYS A 160 -6.26 0.17 11.65
C CYS A 160 -5.01 -0.39 10.94
N ASP A 161 -3.97 0.41 10.67
CA ASP A 161 -2.69 -0.09 10.14
C ASP A 161 -1.95 -0.94 11.19
N LEU A 162 -1.95 -0.52 12.45
CA LEU A 162 -1.42 -1.31 13.58
C LEU A 162 -2.20 -2.62 13.74
N LEU A 163 -3.53 -2.56 13.72
CA LEU A 163 -4.38 -3.76 13.77
C LEU A 163 -4.06 -4.72 12.63
N ALA A 164 -4.10 -4.25 11.39
CA ALA A 164 -3.88 -5.10 10.21
C ALA A 164 -2.45 -5.66 10.17
N SER A 165 -1.44 -4.83 10.45
CA SER A 165 -0.03 -5.24 10.40
C SER A 165 0.33 -6.25 11.50
N SER A 166 -0.31 -6.18 12.68
CA SER A 166 -0.09 -7.13 13.78
C SER A 166 -0.35 -8.59 13.39
N THR A 167 -1.13 -8.83 12.33
CA THR A 167 -1.48 -10.17 11.83
C THR A 167 -0.38 -10.85 11.01
N VAL A 168 0.76 -10.20 10.76
CA VAL A 168 1.84 -10.76 9.94
C VAL A 168 2.30 -12.15 10.43
N TYR A 169 2.40 -12.35 11.74
CA TYR A 169 2.85 -13.61 12.34
C TYR A 169 1.81 -14.72 12.24
N ILE A 170 0.52 -14.40 12.12
CA ILE A 170 -0.56 -15.40 11.97
C ILE A 170 -0.32 -16.23 10.70
N ARG A 171 0.35 -15.69 9.68
CA ARG A 171 0.69 -16.41 8.45
C ARG A 171 1.78 -17.47 8.63
N GLU A 172 2.63 -17.33 9.64
CA GLU A 172 3.69 -18.29 9.99
C GLU A 172 3.18 -19.45 10.85
N MET A 173 1.98 -19.32 11.43
CA MET A 173 1.39 -20.34 12.32
C MET A 173 0.83 -21.55 11.55
N PRO A 174 0.76 -22.74 12.19
CA PRO A 174 0.02 -23.88 11.67
C PRO A 174 -1.44 -23.53 11.37
N LYS A 175 -2.04 -24.17 10.36
CA LYS A 175 -3.38 -23.81 9.84
C LYS A 175 -4.49 -23.86 10.89
N GLU A 176 -4.48 -24.84 11.77
CA GLU A 176 -5.47 -24.96 12.85
C GLU A 176 -5.34 -23.82 13.86
N THR A 177 -4.11 -23.45 14.23
CA THR A 177 -3.84 -22.33 15.11
C THR A 177 -4.22 -21.01 14.45
N GLN A 178 -3.79 -20.80 13.20
CA GLN A 178 -4.14 -19.63 12.39
C GLN A 178 -5.65 -19.37 12.39
N ARG A 179 -6.47 -20.41 12.20
CA ARG A 179 -7.94 -20.26 12.20
C ARG A 179 -8.47 -19.67 13.50
N LYS A 180 -7.97 -20.10 14.65
CA LYS A 180 -8.40 -19.58 15.97
C LYS A 180 -8.13 -18.08 16.11
N PHE A 181 -6.95 -17.62 15.70
CA PHE A 181 -6.60 -16.20 15.72
C PHE A 181 -7.44 -15.38 14.74
N VAL A 182 -7.64 -15.90 13.54
CA VAL A 182 -8.43 -15.26 12.49
C VAL A 182 -9.89 -15.09 12.91
N ASP A 183 -10.51 -16.13 13.46
CA ASP A 183 -11.91 -16.10 13.92
C ASP A 183 -12.07 -15.11 15.08
N ALA A 184 -11.15 -15.12 16.05
CA ALA A 184 -11.15 -14.17 17.17
C ALA A 184 -10.98 -12.72 16.71
N PHE A 185 -10.07 -12.46 15.78
CA PHE A 185 -9.84 -11.12 15.25
C PHE A 185 -11.04 -10.62 14.43
N ALA A 186 -11.64 -11.48 13.60
CA ALA A 186 -12.83 -11.14 12.85
C ALA A 186 -14.01 -10.78 13.76
N ALA A 187 -14.21 -11.52 14.86
CA ALA A 187 -15.24 -11.21 15.86
C ALA A 187 -14.96 -9.87 16.57
N TYR A 188 -13.70 -9.61 16.92
CA TYR A 188 -13.28 -8.34 17.50
C TYR A 188 -13.57 -7.16 16.56
N LEU A 189 -13.14 -7.24 15.29
CA LEU A 189 -13.39 -6.20 14.30
C LEU A 189 -14.89 -5.97 14.05
N ALA A 190 -15.69 -7.03 14.02
CA ALA A 190 -17.15 -6.92 13.87
C ALA A 190 -17.80 -6.16 15.04
N GLY A 191 -17.26 -6.28 16.25
CA GLY A 191 -17.72 -5.53 17.42
C GLY A 191 -17.40 -4.03 17.38
N LEU A 192 -16.38 -3.64 16.61
CA LEU A 192 -15.91 -2.25 16.50
C LEU A 192 -16.54 -1.46 15.35
N GLN A 193 -17.08 -2.13 14.34
CA GLN A 193 -17.55 -1.45 13.13
C GLN A 193 -18.76 -0.55 13.43
N ASP A 194 -18.70 0.69 12.98
CA ASP A 194 -19.83 1.62 13.07
C ASP A 194 -20.99 1.12 12.18
N ARG A 195 -22.16 0.87 12.78
CA ARG A 195 -23.34 0.33 12.09
C ARG A 195 -24.00 1.35 11.14
N GLN A 196 -23.81 2.64 11.34
CA GLN A 196 -24.38 3.70 10.52
C GLN A 196 -23.56 3.92 9.26
N THR A 197 -22.24 4.00 9.41
CA THR A 197 -21.31 4.32 8.30
C THR A 197 -20.67 3.08 7.67
N GLY A 198 -20.64 1.95 8.38
CA GLY A 198 -19.87 0.77 7.99
C GLY A 198 -18.36 0.92 8.15
N LEU A 199 -17.86 2.06 8.65
CA LEU A 199 -16.44 2.33 8.76
C LEU A 199 -15.90 1.98 10.16
N TRP A 200 -14.58 1.81 10.25
CA TRP A 200 -13.88 1.64 11.53
C TRP A 200 -13.19 2.92 11.99
N GLY A 201 -13.08 3.09 13.31
CA GLY A 201 -12.37 4.20 13.95
C GLY A 201 -13.01 5.57 13.73
N GLU A 202 -12.25 6.59 14.11
CA GLU A 202 -12.64 8.01 14.06
C GLU A 202 -11.76 8.80 13.09
N GLY A 203 -11.90 10.12 13.09
CA GLY A 203 -11.27 11.04 12.15
C GLY A 203 -12.21 11.49 11.03
N SER A 204 -11.64 12.19 10.05
CA SER A 204 -12.32 12.59 8.81
C SER A 204 -12.87 11.40 8.04
N VAL A 205 -13.80 11.65 7.11
CA VAL A 205 -14.40 10.57 6.31
C VAL A 205 -13.32 9.81 5.53
N TYR A 206 -12.34 10.51 4.95
CA TYR A 206 -11.21 9.89 4.25
C TYR A 206 -10.30 9.07 5.16
N GLU A 207 -10.04 9.51 6.39
CA GLU A 207 -9.26 8.75 7.37
C GLU A 207 -9.97 7.44 7.74
N ARG A 208 -11.28 7.51 8.02
CA ARG A 208 -12.10 6.33 8.34
C ARG A 208 -12.22 5.35 7.18
N ILE A 209 -12.35 5.85 5.94
CA ILE A 209 -12.28 5.03 4.73
C ILE A 209 -10.90 4.40 4.61
N SER A 210 -9.84 5.14 4.91
CA SER A 210 -8.47 4.63 4.81
C SER A 210 -8.17 3.56 5.86
N GLY A 211 -8.65 3.71 7.10
CA GLY A 211 -8.57 2.65 8.11
C GLY A 211 -9.38 1.41 7.73
N THR A 212 -10.60 1.61 7.23
CA THR A 212 -11.43 0.52 6.66
C THR A 212 -10.72 -0.20 5.52
N PHE A 213 -10.04 0.55 4.66
CA PHE A 213 -9.16 0.00 3.63
C PHE A 213 -8.03 -0.83 4.25
N LYS A 214 -7.37 -0.42 5.35
CA LYS A 214 -6.34 -1.28 5.97
C LYS A 214 -6.92 -2.63 6.40
N LEU A 215 -8.09 -2.61 7.04
CA LEU A 215 -8.75 -3.83 7.52
C LEU A 215 -9.24 -4.72 6.37
N HIS A 216 -9.61 -4.17 5.21
CA HIS A 216 -9.98 -4.98 4.04
C HIS A 216 -8.88 -5.99 3.66
N THR A 217 -7.61 -5.65 3.87
CA THR A 217 -6.48 -6.54 3.56
C THR A 217 -6.51 -7.81 4.39
N PHE A 218 -6.98 -7.75 5.63
CA PHE A 218 -7.21 -8.90 6.51
C PHE A 218 -8.36 -9.76 5.96
N TYR A 219 -9.54 -9.15 5.75
CA TYR A 219 -10.71 -9.85 5.21
C TYR A 219 -10.39 -10.56 3.89
N ARG A 220 -9.69 -9.88 2.98
CA ARG A 220 -9.22 -10.46 1.72
C ARG A 220 -8.23 -11.61 1.92
N SER A 221 -7.24 -11.44 2.80
CA SER A 221 -6.18 -12.45 3.03
C SER A 221 -6.74 -13.78 3.55
N TYR A 222 -7.81 -13.72 4.34
CA TYR A 222 -8.44 -14.89 4.96
C TYR A 222 -9.78 -15.26 4.33
N GLN A 223 -10.15 -14.64 3.20
CA GLN A 223 -11.38 -14.91 2.44
C GLN A 223 -12.65 -14.78 3.30
N ILE A 224 -12.66 -13.81 4.21
CA ILE A 224 -13.80 -13.51 5.06
C ILE A 224 -14.65 -12.44 4.35
N PRO A 225 -15.99 -12.61 4.26
CA PRO A 225 -16.86 -11.57 3.73
C PRO A 225 -16.77 -10.29 4.56
N MET A 226 -16.60 -9.15 3.87
CA MET A 226 -16.63 -7.84 4.52
C MET A 226 -18.04 -7.55 5.07
N PRO A 227 -18.18 -7.13 6.33
CA PRO A 227 -19.48 -6.74 6.90
C PRO A 227 -19.93 -5.35 6.44
N ASN A 228 -21.25 -5.12 6.43
CA ASN A 228 -21.90 -3.82 6.16
C ASN A 228 -21.45 -3.12 4.85
N LYS A 229 -21.28 -3.90 3.78
CA LYS A 229 -20.76 -3.45 2.49
C LYS A 229 -21.54 -2.27 1.90
N GLU A 230 -22.86 -2.29 2.04
CA GLU A 230 -23.74 -1.24 1.55
C GLU A 230 -23.53 0.08 2.30
N ARG A 231 -23.24 0.03 3.61
CA ARG A 231 -22.93 1.24 4.38
C ARG A 231 -21.56 1.80 4.03
N ILE A 232 -20.56 0.94 3.85
CA ILE A 232 -19.24 1.34 3.38
C ILE A 232 -19.36 2.04 2.02
N TYR A 233 -20.13 1.46 1.09
CA TYR A 233 -20.40 2.03 -0.22
C TYR A 233 -21.00 3.43 -0.14
N GLN A 234 -22.07 3.61 0.65
CA GLN A 234 -22.72 4.90 0.83
C GLN A 234 -21.77 5.94 1.45
N SER A 235 -20.94 5.54 2.40
CA SER A 235 -19.91 6.42 2.99
C SER A 235 -18.85 6.83 1.97
N ILE A 236 -18.43 5.92 1.08
CA ILE A 236 -17.51 6.23 -0.02
C ILE A 236 -18.12 7.25 -0.97
N LEU A 237 -19.36 7.04 -1.44
CA LEU A 237 -20.03 7.99 -2.34
C LEU A 237 -20.16 9.38 -1.71
N ARG A 238 -20.58 9.44 -0.44
CA ARG A 238 -20.68 10.71 0.28
C ARG A 238 -19.34 11.42 0.33
N CYS A 239 -18.27 10.68 0.64
CA CYS A 239 -16.92 11.22 0.70
C CYS A 239 -16.48 11.80 -0.65
N LEU A 240 -16.61 11.02 -1.73
CA LEU A 240 -16.20 11.46 -3.07
C LEU A 240 -16.92 12.73 -3.55
N ARG A 241 -18.17 12.94 -3.11
CA ARG A 241 -19.00 14.09 -3.50
C ARG A 241 -18.75 15.35 -2.67
N GLN A 242 -18.25 15.21 -1.45
CA GLN A 242 -18.26 16.30 -0.45
C GLN A 242 -16.87 16.70 0.04
N GLU A 243 -15.89 15.80 -0.06
CA GLU A 243 -14.56 16.00 0.50
C GLU A 243 -13.53 16.21 -0.62
N GLU A 244 -12.49 16.99 -0.34
CA GLU A 244 -11.38 17.19 -1.27
C GLU A 244 -10.29 16.12 -1.09
N ALA A 245 -9.95 15.40 -2.15
CA ALA A 245 -8.85 14.45 -2.13
C ALA A 245 -7.50 15.15 -2.31
N ILE A 246 -6.86 15.54 -1.21
CA ILE A 246 -5.54 16.19 -1.21
C ILE A 246 -4.35 15.22 -1.23
N ASP A 247 -4.62 13.91 -1.06
CA ASP A 247 -3.63 12.86 -0.91
C ASP A 247 -3.99 11.64 -1.80
N MET A 248 -3.01 11.02 -2.45
CA MET A 248 -3.23 9.87 -3.35
C MET A 248 -3.92 8.68 -2.65
N CYS A 249 -3.76 8.51 -1.34
CA CYS A 249 -4.45 7.48 -0.55
C CYS A 249 -5.95 7.75 -0.48
N TYR A 250 -6.35 9.02 -0.45
CA TYR A 250 -7.76 9.43 -0.40
C TYR A 250 -8.45 9.13 -1.73
N ILE A 251 -7.70 9.04 -2.82
CA ILE A 251 -8.20 8.57 -4.12
C ILE A 251 -8.21 7.03 -4.16
N ARG A 252 -7.07 6.41 -3.84
CA ARG A 252 -6.88 4.97 -4.03
C ARG A 252 -7.74 4.12 -3.10
N ASN A 253 -7.85 4.49 -1.83
CA ASN A 253 -8.52 3.66 -0.82
C ASN A 253 -10.02 3.46 -1.12
N PRO A 254 -10.80 4.50 -1.47
CA PRO A 254 -12.17 4.32 -1.94
C PRO A 254 -12.28 3.37 -3.14
N ILE A 255 -11.46 3.54 -4.17
CA ILE A 255 -11.59 2.77 -5.41
C ILE A 255 -11.23 1.29 -5.21
N ASP A 256 -10.20 1.01 -4.42
CA ASP A 256 -9.85 -0.38 -4.09
C ASP A 256 -10.95 -1.05 -3.25
N LEU A 257 -11.55 -0.32 -2.30
CA LEU A 257 -12.70 -0.80 -1.53
C LEU A 257 -13.89 -1.08 -2.44
N LEU A 258 -14.30 -0.15 -3.31
CA LEU A 258 -15.41 -0.35 -4.25
C LEU A 258 -15.21 -1.62 -5.08
N SER A 259 -14.01 -1.79 -5.66
CA SER A 259 -13.67 -2.99 -6.44
C SER A 259 -13.68 -4.27 -5.62
N TYR A 260 -13.30 -4.21 -4.34
CA TYR A 260 -13.32 -5.36 -3.43
C TYR A 260 -14.74 -5.71 -2.95
N LEU A 261 -15.58 -4.71 -2.69
CA LEU A 261 -16.97 -4.92 -2.23
C LEU A 261 -17.82 -5.63 -3.29
N ALA A 262 -17.49 -5.47 -4.57
CA ALA A 262 -18.14 -6.11 -5.71
C ALA A 262 -19.67 -5.95 -5.68
N LEU A 263 -20.11 -4.71 -5.47
CA LEU A 263 -21.52 -4.32 -5.47
C LEU A 263 -21.95 -3.92 -6.89
N ASP A 264 -23.25 -4.04 -7.17
CA ASP A 264 -23.86 -3.50 -8.39
C ASP A 264 -23.96 -1.98 -8.26
N ILE A 265 -23.05 -1.25 -8.91
CA ILE A 265 -22.99 0.21 -8.92
C ILE A 265 -23.81 0.73 -10.10
N PRO A 266 -24.81 1.63 -9.89
CA PRO A 266 -25.56 2.27 -10.97
C PRO A 266 -24.64 2.97 -11.97
N GLU A 267 -24.99 2.94 -13.26
CA GLU A 267 -24.14 3.47 -14.34
C GLU A 267 -23.78 4.95 -14.16
N GLU A 268 -24.72 5.78 -13.71
CA GLU A 268 -24.49 7.20 -13.44
C GLU A 268 -23.48 7.40 -12.29
N GLU A 269 -23.57 6.60 -11.23
CA GLU A 269 -22.62 6.66 -10.11
C GLU A 269 -21.24 6.14 -10.54
N LEU A 270 -21.19 5.11 -11.38
CA LEU A 270 -19.94 4.59 -11.92
C LEU A 270 -19.22 5.65 -12.79
N LYS A 271 -19.97 6.39 -13.60
CA LYS A 271 -19.47 7.51 -14.40
C LYS A 271 -18.97 8.66 -13.53
N GLU A 272 -19.71 8.99 -12.47
CA GLU A 272 -19.33 10.00 -11.48
C GLU A 272 -18.03 9.61 -10.75
N ILE A 273 -17.98 8.41 -10.16
CA ILE A 273 -16.80 7.87 -9.47
C ILE A 273 -15.57 7.92 -10.38
N THR A 274 -15.71 7.44 -11.63
CA THR A 274 -14.62 7.42 -12.60
C THR A 274 -14.11 8.83 -12.90
N SER A 275 -15.02 9.78 -13.10
CA SER A 275 -14.67 11.17 -13.42
C SER A 275 -13.95 11.86 -12.25
N ILE A 276 -14.50 11.76 -11.03
CA ILE A 276 -13.89 12.31 -9.81
C ILE A 276 -12.50 11.71 -9.57
N THR A 277 -12.35 10.41 -9.82
CA THR A 277 -11.06 9.71 -9.63
C THR A 277 -10.00 10.23 -10.59
N ILE A 278 -10.31 10.30 -11.89
CA ILE A 278 -9.37 10.77 -12.92
C ILE A 278 -8.99 12.23 -12.68
N GLU A 279 -9.97 13.08 -12.36
CA GLU A 279 -9.74 14.49 -12.05
C GLU A 279 -8.77 14.63 -10.88
N ASN A 280 -9.04 13.96 -9.75
CA ASN A 280 -8.16 14.03 -8.59
C ASN A 280 -6.76 13.43 -8.86
N MET A 281 -6.66 12.36 -9.65
CA MET A 281 -5.36 11.82 -10.04
C MET A 281 -4.54 12.80 -10.88
N SER A 282 -5.18 13.51 -11.81
CA SER A 282 -4.49 14.48 -12.68
C SER A 282 -3.83 15.62 -11.89
N ARG A 283 -4.44 16.03 -10.78
CA ARG A 283 -3.91 17.05 -9.87
C ARG A 283 -2.66 16.61 -9.11
N LEU A 284 -2.47 15.30 -8.95
CA LEU A 284 -1.30 14.71 -8.29
C LEU A 284 -0.22 14.26 -9.29
N LYS A 285 -0.47 14.37 -10.61
CA LYS A 285 0.53 14.11 -11.64
C LYS A 285 1.61 15.18 -11.59
N ARG A 286 2.87 14.77 -11.75
CA ARG A 286 4.03 15.66 -11.74
C ARG A 286 4.73 15.70 -13.09
N ALA A 287 5.45 16.80 -13.31
CA ALA A 287 6.21 17.07 -14.53
C ALA A 287 7.39 16.10 -14.73
N ASP A 288 7.79 15.41 -13.67
CA ASP A 288 8.87 14.43 -13.69
C ASP A 288 8.48 13.06 -14.27
N GLY A 289 7.19 12.85 -14.58
CA GLY A 289 6.66 11.58 -15.09
C GLY A 289 5.84 10.80 -14.07
N ALA A 290 6.02 11.03 -12.77
CA ALA A 290 5.38 10.26 -11.70
C ALA A 290 4.20 10.98 -11.05
N PHE A 291 3.66 10.38 -9.98
CA PHE A 291 2.60 10.94 -9.15
C PHE A 291 3.12 11.26 -7.77
N SER A 292 2.61 12.33 -7.17
CA SER A 292 2.91 12.76 -5.81
C SER A 292 1.88 12.25 -4.82
N ARG A 293 2.31 11.98 -3.59
CA ARG A 293 1.41 11.59 -2.50
C ARG A 293 0.48 12.70 -2.07
N GLU A 294 0.92 13.97 -2.08
CA GLU A 294 0.08 15.12 -1.75
C GLU A 294 0.12 16.18 -2.85
N LEU A 295 -0.89 17.06 -2.88
CA LEU A 295 -1.00 18.15 -3.86
C LEU A 295 0.19 19.11 -3.81
N ALA A 296 0.61 19.47 -2.60
CA ALA A 296 1.67 20.45 -2.39
C ALA A 296 3.07 19.86 -2.65
N HIS A 297 3.31 18.62 -2.22
CA HIS A 297 4.64 18.01 -2.28
C HIS A 297 4.56 16.49 -2.09
N SER A 298 5.66 15.78 -2.37
CA SER A 298 5.85 14.42 -1.89
C SER A 298 6.32 14.47 -0.43
N PRO A 299 5.76 13.68 0.51
CA PRO A 299 6.19 13.68 1.91
C PRO A 299 7.64 13.20 2.09
N LYS A 300 8.40 13.89 2.95
CA LYS A 300 9.75 13.43 3.33
C LYS A 300 9.75 12.06 3.97
N ALA A 301 8.78 11.80 4.84
CA ALA A 301 8.70 10.62 5.70
C ALA A 301 7.32 9.95 5.56
N PRO A 302 7.13 9.03 4.62
CA PRO A 302 5.83 8.46 4.33
C PRO A 302 5.26 7.61 5.48
N ASN A 303 6.08 7.17 6.43
CA ASN A 303 5.63 6.38 7.60
C ASN A 303 4.73 7.20 8.56
N VAL A 304 4.89 8.53 8.58
CA VAL A 304 4.12 9.42 9.47
C VAL A 304 3.21 10.41 8.71
N ALA A 305 3.33 10.47 7.39
CA ALA A 305 2.68 11.49 6.54
C ALA A 305 1.14 11.49 6.54
N GLN A 306 0.50 10.52 7.20
CA GLN A 306 -0.96 10.40 7.23
C GLN A 306 -1.60 11.02 8.47
N VAL A 307 -0.80 11.37 9.48
CA VAL A 307 -1.25 12.31 10.51
C VAL A 307 -0.99 13.71 9.95
N LYS A 308 -2.06 14.39 9.55
CA LYS A 308 -2.00 15.69 8.89
C LYS A 308 -1.79 16.81 9.91
N GLU A 309 -1.45 18.00 9.43
CA GLU A 309 -1.33 19.18 10.28
C GLU A 309 -2.64 19.43 11.05
N GLY A 310 -2.53 19.60 12.37
CA GLY A 310 -3.69 19.75 13.27
C GLY A 310 -4.30 18.45 13.77
N ASP A 311 -3.88 17.28 13.25
CA ASP A 311 -4.24 15.98 13.79
C ASP A 311 -3.19 15.47 14.80
N TYR A 312 -3.57 14.47 15.60
CA TYR A 312 -2.72 13.91 16.64
C TYR A 312 -2.98 12.42 16.85
N TYR A 313 -1.90 11.64 16.93
CA TYR A 313 -1.97 10.25 17.37
C TYR A 313 -0.94 9.99 18.50
N PRO A 314 -1.35 9.45 19.66
CA PRO A 314 -0.50 9.41 20.87
C PRO A 314 0.83 8.67 20.72
N ASN A 315 0.86 7.66 19.86
CA ASN A 315 2.00 6.75 19.71
C ASN A 315 2.59 6.84 18.30
N MET A 316 2.68 8.06 17.74
CA MET A 316 3.34 8.22 16.46
C MET A 316 4.84 7.91 16.58
N PRO A 317 5.38 7.08 15.67
CA PRO A 317 6.80 6.81 15.63
C PRO A 317 7.57 8.03 15.15
N GLU A 318 8.88 8.04 15.36
CA GLU A 318 9.73 9.07 14.79
C GLU A 318 9.73 9.01 13.25
N PRO A 319 9.80 10.15 12.55
CA PRO A 319 9.83 10.17 11.08
C PRO A 319 11.07 9.46 10.52
N VAL A 320 10.87 8.60 9.53
CA VAL A 320 11.94 8.00 8.72
C VAL A 320 11.91 8.65 7.34
N GLN A 321 12.90 9.50 7.07
CA GLN A 321 12.95 10.25 5.83
C GLN A 321 13.45 9.37 4.68
N LEU A 322 12.70 9.39 3.58
CA LEU A 322 13.04 8.70 2.34
C LEU A 322 13.23 9.67 1.16
N GLY A 323 12.96 10.97 1.33
CA GLY A 323 13.18 11.98 0.30
C GLY A 323 13.18 13.41 0.85
N MET A 324 13.44 14.38 -0.04
CA MET A 324 13.64 15.79 0.33
C MET A 324 12.35 16.59 0.51
N GLY A 325 11.19 16.00 0.22
CA GLY A 325 9.92 16.66 0.46
C GLY A 325 9.51 17.66 -0.61
N LEU A 326 9.96 17.47 -1.86
CA LEU A 326 9.82 18.46 -2.93
C LEU A 326 8.51 18.28 -3.71
N VAL A 327 8.25 19.20 -4.64
CA VAL A 327 7.17 19.09 -5.62
C VAL A 327 7.57 18.11 -6.72
N GLU A 328 7.55 16.82 -6.39
CA GLU A 328 8.01 15.73 -7.24
C GLU A 328 7.11 14.50 -7.09
N GLY A 329 7.26 13.53 -7.99
CA GLY A 329 6.61 12.25 -7.89
C GLY A 329 7.38 11.31 -6.96
N ASP A 330 6.67 10.34 -6.39
CA ASP A 330 7.24 9.33 -5.52
C ASP A 330 6.67 7.93 -5.76
N MET A 331 7.42 6.95 -5.27
CA MET A 331 7.17 5.53 -5.51
C MET A 331 5.84 5.08 -4.92
N ASN A 332 5.46 5.64 -3.77
CA ASN A 332 4.26 5.24 -3.07
C ASN A 332 3.01 5.73 -3.82
N ALA A 333 2.97 7.01 -4.21
CA ALA A 333 1.86 7.52 -5.01
C ALA A 333 1.79 6.91 -6.40
N THR A 334 2.93 6.74 -7.07
CA THR A 334 2.99 6.13 -8.41
C THR A 334 2.51 4.67 -8.39
N THR A 335 2.86 3.92 -7.34
CA THR A 335 2.33 2.57 -7.13
C THR A 335 0.83 2.58 -6.82
N GLN A 336 0.33 3.59 -6.12
CA GLN A 336 -1.11 3.71 -5.88
C GLN A 336 -1.88 4.06 -7.16
N ALA A 337 -1.34 4.94 -7.99
CA ALA A 337 -1.91 5.28 -9.30
C ALA A 337 -2.11 4.03 -10.15
N THR A 338 -1.07 3.21 -10.35
CA THR A 338 -1.18 1.98 -11.15
C THR A 338 -2.25 1.01 -10.62
N LEU A 339 -2.45 0.97 -9.29
CA LEU A 339 -3.54 0.18 -8.71
C LEU A 339 -4.91 0.80 -9.00
N ILE A 340 -5.07 2.11 -8.82
CA ILE A 340 -6.32 2.82 -9.17
C ILE A 340 -6.71 2.50 -10.61
N ARG A 341 -5.76 2.56 -11.54
CA ARG A 341 -6.04 2.25 -12.95
C ARG A 341 -6.62 0.86 -13.14
N ILE A 342 -5.99 -0.16 -12.56
CA ILE A 342 -6.49 -1.54 -12.65
C ILE A 342 -7.89 -1.66 -12.03
N GLN A 343 -8.11 -1.02 -10.88
CA GLN A 343 -9.39 -1.11 -10.21
C GLN A 343 -10.51 -0.38 -10.95
N LEU A 344 -10.24 0.76 -11.58
CA LEU A 344 -11.21 1.43 -12.44
C LEU A 344 -11.57 0.59 -13.66
N HIS A 345 -10.57 -0.01 -14.34
CA HIS A 345 -10.82 -0.94 -15.44
C HIS A 345 -11.75 -2.08 -15.00
N LYS A 346 -11.43 -2.71 -13.86
CA LYS A 346 -12.26 -3.79 -13.28
C LYS A 346 -13.68 -3.32 -12.94
N LEU A 347 -13.85 -2.15 -12.32
CA LEU A 347 -15.16 -1.58 -12.01
C LEU A 347 -15.99 -1.30 -13.27
N LEU A 348 -15.34 -0.96 -14.38
CA LEU A 348 -15.96 -0.76 -15.70
C LEU A 348 -16.17 -2.05 -16.49
N GLY A 349 -15.78 -3.21 -15.96
CA GLY A 349 -15.90 -4.50 -16.64
C GLY A 349 -14.95 -4.68 -17.82
N VAL A 350 -13.81 -3.96 -17.82
CA VAL A 350 -12.80 -4.01 -18.88
C VAL A 350 -11.48 -4.53 -18.32
N ASP A 351 -10.78 -5.39 -19.05
CA ASP A 351 -9.44 -5.82 -18.67
C ASP A 351 -8.41 -4.71 -18.92
N SER A 352 -7.61 -4.39 -17.91
CA SER A 352 -6.50 -3.45 -18.06
C SER A 352 -5.37 -4.06 -18.88
N LYS A 353 -4.96 -3.39 -19.95
CA LYS A 353 -3.77 -3.77 -20.73
C LYS A 353 -2.50 -3.11 -20.17
N ALA A 354 -1.34 -3.69 -20.47
CA ALA A 354 -0.06 -3.01 -20.24
C ALA A 354 -0.02 -1.68 -21.01
N ILE A 355 0.58 -0.65 -20.41
CA ILE A 355 0.69 0.68 -21.02
C ILE A 355 1.90 0.73 -21.96
N ILE A 356 2.97 0.00 -21.62
CA ILE A 356 4.20 -0.09 -22.39
C ILE A 356 4.50 -1.55 -22.70
N ALA A 357 5.12 -1.82 -23.86
CA ALA A 357 5.56 -3.17 -24.20
C ALA A 357 6.81 -3.58 -23.40
N ASN A 358 6.94 -4.88 -23.09
CA ASN A 358 8.13 -5.43 -22.44
C ASN A 358 9.44 -5.06 -23.16
N SER A 359 9.45 -5.20 -24.48
CA SER A 359 10.61 -4.91 -25.32
C SER A 359 10.97 -3.42 -25.33
N GLU A 360 10.02 -2.55 -25.08
CA GLU A 360 10.26 -1.10 -25.00
C GLU A 360 10.81 -0.72 -23.62
N PHE A 361 10.39 -1.41 -22.56
CA PHE A 361 10.90 -1.14 -21.21
C PHE A 361 12.32 -1.70 -20.97
N TRP A 362 12.59 -2.94 -21.36
CA TRP A 362 13.85 -3.63 -21.00
C TRP A 362 14.98 -3.51 -22.03
N ASN A 363 14.72 -3.02 -23.24
CA ASN A 363 15.75 -2.83 -24.27
C ASN A 363 16.27 -1.38 -24.37
N ASN A 364 15.70 -0.47 -23.57
CA ASN A 364 16.24 0.86 -23.31
C ASN A 364 17.19 0.80 -22.11
#